data_AF-A0A1R1YZ93-F1
#
_entry.id   AF-A0A1R1YZ93-F1
#
_cell.length_a   1.000
_cell.length_b   1.000
_cell.length_c   1.000
_cell.angle_alpha   90.00
_cell.angle_beta   90.00
_cell.angle_gamma   90.00
#
_symmetry.space_group_name_H-M   'P 1'
#
loop_
_entity.id
_entity.type
_entity.pdbx_description
1 polymer ?
#
loop_
_entity_poly.entity_id
_entity_poly.type
_entity_poly.pdbx_seq_one_letter_code
_entity_poly.pdbx_strand_id
1 'polypeptide(L)'
;MEMIVRHQNFMLALRQLMGWPTFKPVNDAIAFTSGQTMSIPVGAELGRIAQVLNKDLVYSGWSNTTTKEPDGFTVAFRDLVTVDIIDRLVPFAADDRATVILVSTTTDEHFAIDARGSLIRVSGRPKAIRKARALAMSRIKAVVATRSSDLLPDNQSVAPGGAVTRPQPSNETIVRFA
;
A
#
# COMPACT_ATOMS: atom_id res chain seq x y z
N MET A 1 -8.58 12.37 -14.97
CA MET A 1 -9.52 11.50 -14.22
C MET A 1 -9.16 10.02 -14.38
N GLU A 2 -9.02 9.52 -15.62
CA GLU A 2 -8.62 8.12 -15.92
C GLU A 2 -7.31 7.66 -15.23
N MET A 3 -6.34 8.58 -15.09
CA MET A 3 -5.06 8.36 -14.38
C MET A 3 -5.24 7.99 -12.89
N ILE A 4 -6.05 8.77 -12.18
CA ILE A 4 -6.27 8.60 -10.73
C ILE A 4 -6.99 7.27 -10.49
N VAL A 5 -7.92 6.93 -11.39
CA VAL A 5 -8.65 5.66 -11.38
C VAL A 5 -7.70 4.48 -11.60
N ARG A 6 -6.75 4.57 -12.53
CA ARG A 6 -5.76 3.50 -12.76
C ARG A 6 -4.91 3.24 -11.52
N HIS A 7 -4.32 4.29 -10.95
CA HIS A 7 -3.48 4.15 -9.77
C HIS A 7 -4.30 3.63 -8.58
N GLN A 8 -5.51 4.15 -8.38
CA GLN A 8 -6.47 3.65 -7.39
C GLN A 8 -6.73 2.16 -7.60
N ASN A 9 -7.12 1.73 -8.80
CA ASN A 9 -7.45 0.34 -9.07
C ASN A 9 -6.25 -0.59 -8.87
N PHE A 10 -5.04 -0.12 -9.21
CA PHE A 10 -3.81 -0.85 -8.93
C PHE A 10 -3.60 -1.03 -7.43
N MET A 11 -3.77 0.03 -6.64
CA MET A 11 -3.62 -0.05 -5.19
C MET A 11 -4.72 -0.87 -4.52
N LEU A 12 -5.95 -0.82 -5.00
CA LEU A 12 -7.04 -1.67 -4.54
C LEU A 12 -6.82 -3.15 -4.88
N ALA A 13 -6.26 -3.45 -6.05
CA ALA A 13 -5.87 -4.79 -6.43
C ALA A 13 -4.72 -5.33 -5.55
N LEU A 14 -3.69 -4.51 -5.31
CA LEU A 14 -2.60 -4.86 -4.40
C LEU A 14 -3.12 -5.10 -2.97
N ARG A 15 -3.95 -4.19 -2.45
CA ARG A 15 -4.65 -4.31 -1.16
C ARG A 15 -5.33 -5.68 -1.02
N GLN A 16 -6.19 -6.02 -1.98
CA GLN A 16 -6.91 -7.29 -1.99
C GLN A 16 -5.96 -8.49 -2.04
N LEU A 17 -4.94 -8.47 -2.90
CA LEU A 17 -4.02 -9.59 -3.07
C LEU A 17 -3.04 -9.77 -1.91
N MET A 18 -2.72 -8.70 -1.18
CA MET A 18 -1.96 -8.78 0.08
C MET A 18 -2.80 -9.36 1.24
N GLY A 19 -4.08 -9.63 1.01
CA GLY A 19 -4.99 -10.19 2.02
C GLY A 19 -5.73 -9.13 2.84
N TRP A 20 -5.63 -7.85 2.48
CA TRP A 20 -6.37 -6.80 3.16
C TRP A 20 -7.82 -6.71 2.64
N PRO A 21 -8.82 -6.57 3.51
CA PRO A 21 -10.23 -6.53 3.11
C PRO A 21 -10.54 -5.34 2.19
N THR A 22 -11.47 -5.53 1.27
CA THR A 22 -11.94 -4.48 0.34
C THR A 22 -12.89 -3.47 0.99
N PHE A 23 -13.34 -3.74 2.22
CA PHE A 23 -14.09 -2.83 3.09
C PHE A 23 -13.18 -2.25 4.18
N LYS A 24 -13.68 -1.31 5.00
CA LYS A 24 -12.95 -0.74 6.14
C LYS A 24 -12.94 -1.74 7.32
N PRO A 25 -11.80 -2.35 7.69
CA PRO A 25 -11.74 -3.25 8.84
C PRO A 25 -11.81 -2.48 10.15
N VAL A 26 -12.08 -3.21 11.25
CA VAL A 26 -11.97 -2.68 12.62
C VAL A 26 -10.55 -2.19 12.89
N ASN A 27 -9.54 -3.00 12.52
CA ASN A 27 -8.14 -2.62 12.60
C ASN A 27 -7.69 -1.91 11.31
N ASP A 28 -8.09 -0.66 11.15
CA ASP A 28 -7.74 0.18 9.98
C ASP A 28 -6.31 0.74 10.11
N ALA A 29 -5.32 -0.16 10.05
CA ALA A 29 -3.91 0.14 10.35
C ALA A 29 -3.05 0.46 9.11
N ILE A 30 -3.52 0.17 7.90
CA ILE A 30 -2.74 0.34 6.65
C ILE A 30 -3.49 1.26 5.69
N ALA A 31 -2.80 2.25 5.13
CA ALA A 31 -3.27 3.02 3.98
C ALA A 31 -2.50 2.63 2.72
N PHE A 32 -3.22 2.57 1.60
CA PHE A 32 -2.67 2.27 0.28
C PHE A 32 -2.65 3.57 -0.52
N THR A 33 -1.48 3.99 -0.96
CA THR A 33 -1.21 5.31 -1.54
C THR A 33 -0.45 5.18 -2.86
N SER A 34 -0.53 6.20 -3.70
CA SER A 34 0.14 6.22 -5.00
C SER A 34 0.52 7.63 -5.39
N GLY A 35 1.61 7.79 -6.15
CA GLY A 35 2.08 9.09 -6.60
C GLY A 35 3.27 9.00 -7.53
N GLN A 36 4.09 10.04 -7.56
CA GLN A 36 5.28 10.10 -8.41
C GLN A 36 6.37 9.08 -8.00
N THR A 37 7.37 8.86 -8.86
CA THR A 37 8.52 8.01 -8.56
C THR A 37 9.16 8.38 -7.22
N MET A 38 9.64 7.37 -6.49
CA MET A 38 10.25 7.56 -5.18
C MET A 38 11.46 8.49 -5.26
N SER A 39 11.52 9.42 -4.32
CA SER A 39 12.61 10.38 -4.12
C SER A 39 12.63 10.81 -2.65
N ILE A 40 13.70 11.48 -2.20
CA ILE A 40 13.80 11.94 -0.81
C ILE A 40 12.60 12.82 -0.40
N PRO A 41 12.16 13.82 -1.19
CA PRO A 41 10.97 14.62 -0.85
C PRO A 41 9.69 13.77 -0.74
N VAL A 42 9.53 12.77 -1.60
CA VAL A 42 8.37 11.86 -1.55
C VAL A 42 8.42 11.02 -0.28
N GLY A 43 9.59 10.48 0.08
CA GLY A 43 9.77 9.70 1.30
C GLY A 43 9.45 10.50 2.56
N ALA A 44 9.90 11.76 2.64
CA ALA A 44 9.57 12.66 3.74
C ALA A 44 8.04 12.89 3.84
N GLU A 45 7.38 13.07 2.70
CA GLU A 45 5.93 13.26 2.66
C GLU A 45 5.17 11.98 3.08
N LEU A 46 5.62 10.80 2.65
CA LEU A 46 5.06 9.54 3.12
C LEU A 46 5.20 9.39 4.64
N GLY A 47 6.34 9.76 5.21
CA GLY A 47 6.55 9.77 6.66
C GLY A 47 5.53 10.66 7.38
N ARG A 48 5.34 11.89 6.87
CA ARG A 48 4.34 12.83 7.40
C ARG A 48 2.91 12.27 7.29
N ILE A 49 2.53 11.71 6.15
CA ILE A 49 1.20 11.12 5.93
C ILE A 49 0.98 9.95 6.89
N ALA A 50 1.97 9.06 7.06
CA ALA A 50 1.89 7.91 7.97
C ALA A 50 1.66 8.35 9.43
N GLN A 51 2.32 9.42 9.84
CA GLN A 51 2.13 10.03 11.16
C GLN A 51 0.72 10.61 11.31
N VAL A 52 0.29 11.46 10.37
CA VAL A 52 -1.03 12.13 10.41
C VAL A 52 -2.18 11.13 10.38
N LEU A 53 -2.10 10.09 9.55
CA LEU A 53 -3.14 9.07 9.45
C LEU A 53 -3.11 8.07 10.60
N ASN A 54 -2.00 8.02 11.33
CA ASN A 54 -1.69 6.99 12.31
C ASN A 54 -1.71 5.56 11.73
N LYS A 55 -1.12 5.38 10.54
CA LYS A 55 -1.16 4.14 9.74
C LYS A 55 0.16 3.84 9.04
N ASP A 56 0.47 2.58 8.87
CA ASP A 56 1.51 2.15 7.92
C ASP A 56 1.04 2.46 6.50
N LEU A 57 1.97 2.74 5.59
CA LEU A 57 1.64 3.01 4.20
C LEU A 57 2.24 1.97 3.29
N VAL A 58 1.44 1.50 2.34
CA VAL A 58 1.92 0.84 1.12
C VAL A 58 1.80 1.85 -0.02
N TYR A 59 2.89 2.10 -0.72
CA TYR A 59 3.01 3.10 -1.77
C TYR A 59 3.45 2.50 -3.10
N SER A 60 2.82 2.93 -4.20
CA SER A 60 3.31 2.70 -5.57
C SER A 60 3.77 4.02 -6.21
N GLY A 61 5.00 4.06 -6.72
CA GLY A 61 5.55 5.22 -7.45
C GLY A 61 5.45 5.05 -8.96
N TRP A 62 5.14 6.13 -9.67
CA TRP A 62 4.89 6.14 -11.11
C TRP A 62 5.66 7.27 -11.79
N SER A 63 6.37 6.97 -12.88
CA SER A 63 7.21 7.92 -13.60
C SER A 63 6.41 8.96 -14.36
N ASN A 64 5.26 8.56 -14.87
CA ASN A 64 4.30 9.47 -15.48
C ASN A 64 2.90 8.84 -15.51
N THR A 65 1.97 9.64 -16.01
CA THR A 65 0.54 9.36 -16.04
C THR A 65 0.12 8.34 -17.10
N THR A 66 0.99 8.03 -18.07
CA THR A 66 0.70 7.10 -19.16
C THR A 66 1.25 5.70 -18.89
N THR A 67 2.20 5.57 -17.96
CA THR A 67 2.76 4.28 -17.55
C THR A 67 1.68 3.29 -17.11
N LYS A 68 1.84 2.04 -17.54
CA LYS A 68 0.89 0.95 -17.24
C LYS A 68 1.22 0.24 -15.92
N GLU A 69 2.43 0.45 -15.41
CA GLU A 69 2.96 -0.23 -14.23
C GLU A 69 3.72 0.78 -13.35
N PRO A 70 3.71 0.59 -12.01
CA PRO A 70 4.56 1.35 -11.12
C PRO A 70 6.05 1.11 -11.42
N ASP A 71 6.86 2.14 -11.25
CA ASP A 71 8.33 2.03 -11.28
C ASP A 71 8.84 1.22 -10.08
N GLY A 72 8.13 1.29 -8.95
CA GLY A 72 8.51 0.60 -7.73
C GLY A 72 7.48 0.74 -6.62
N PHE A 73 7.71 -0.02 -5.56
CA PHE A 73 6.89 0.00 -4.36
C PHE A 73 7.72 0.45 -3.16
N THR A 74 7.04 1.03 -2.18
CA THR A 74 7.64 1.52 -0.95
C THR A 74 6.69 1.27 0.20
N VAL A 75 7.25 1.01 1.37
CA VAL A 75 6.52 0.95 2.62
C VAL A 75 6.97 2.11 3.51
N ALA A 76 6.02 2.83 4.08
CA ALA A 76 6.28 3.65 5.27
C ALA A 76 5.85 2.84 6.48
N PHE A 77 6.82 2.26 7.19
CA PHE A 77 6.61 1.37 8.31
C PHE A 77 6.76 2.16 9.60
N ARG A 78 5.71 2.22 10.41
CA ARG A 78 5.75 2.90 11.70
C ARG A 78 6.26 1.96 12.78
N ASP A 79 7.39 2.33 13.35
CA ASP A 79 7.85 1.77 14.62
C ASP A 79 7.36 2.67 15.78
N LEU A 80 7.71 2.30 17.01
CA LEU A 80 7.30 3.00 18.22
C LEU A 80 7.67 4.49 18.21
N VAL A 81 8.82 4.84 17.63
CA VAL A 81 9.40 6.19 17.67
C VAL A 81 9.80 6.74 16.31
N THR A 82 9.78 5.91 15.26
CA THR A 82 10.21 6.28 13.90
C THR A 82 9.19 5.87 12.86
N VAL A 83 9.31 6.49 11.68
CA VAL A 83 8.69 5.98 10.46
C VAL A 83 9.82 5.66 9.49
N ASP A 84 10.02 4.37 9.25
CA ASP A 84 11.02 3.87 8.30
C ASP A 84 10.43 3.94 6.89
N ILE A 85 11.18 4.51 5.95
CA ILE A 85 10.82 4.50 4.53
C ILE A 85 11.64 3.43 3.84
N ILE A 86 11.00 2.33 3.46
CA ILE A 86 11.66 1.20 2.80
C ILE A 86 11.29 1.22 1.32
N ASP A 87 12.24 1.62 0.49
CA ASP A 87 12.08 1.73 -0.96
C ASP A 87 12.51 0.47 -1.72
N ARG A 88 12.37 0.51 -3.05
CA ARG A 88 12.80 -0.58 -3.96
C ARG A 88 12.22 -1.94 -3.57
N LEU A 89 10.96 -1.93 -3.15
CA LEU A 89 10.19 -3.13 -2.90
C LEU A 89 9.58 -3.64 -4.21
N VAL A 90 9.42 -4.97 -4.29
CA VAL A 90 8.72 -5.63 -5.39
C VAL A 90 7.65 -6.56 -4.86
N PRO A 91 6.49 -6.66 -5.51
CA PRO A 91 5.48 -7.63 -5.13
C PRO A 91 6.00 -9.04 -5.44
N PHE A 92 5.64 -9.98 -4.59
CA PHE A 92 6.05 -11.38 -4.68
C PHE A 92 4.85 -12.27 -4.37
N ALA A 93 4.66 -13.30 -5.18
CA ALA A 93 3.71 -14.37 -4.94
C ALA A 93 4.43 -15.71 -5.12
N ALA A 94 4.38 -16.57 -4.10
CA ALA A 94 5.03 -17.88 -4.15
C ALA A 94 4.38 -18.79 -5.21
N ASP A 95 3.06 -18.69 -5.34
CA ASP A 95 2.22 -19.40 -6.29
C ASP A 95 0.94 -18.60 -6.60
N ASP A 96 0.01 -19.21 -7.34
CA ASP A 96 -1.24 -18.57 -7.79
C ASP A 96 -2.24 -18.27 -6.67
N ARG A 97 -2.10 -18.93 -5.52
CA ARG A 97 -3.01 -18.83 -4.37
C ARG A 97 -2.41 -18.08 -3.19
N ALA A 98 -1.09 -18.01 -3.10
CA ALA A 98 -0.39 -17.28 -2.06
C ALA A 98 -0.82 -15.80 -2.02
N THR A 99 -0.85 -15.20 -0.83
CA THR A 99 -0.97 -13.75 -0.70
C THR A 99 0.25 -13.08 -1.32
N VAL A 100 0.05 -11.87 -1.84
CA VAL A 100 1.16 -11.03 -2.29
C VAL A 100 1.85 -10.44 -1.07
N ILE A 101 3.18 -10.51 -1.05
CA ILE A 101 4.03 -9.81 -0.08
C ILE A 101 4.91 -8.81 -0.83
N LEU A 102 5.47 -7.83 -0.11
CA LEU A 102 6.42 -6.87 -0.68
C LEU A 102 7.82 -7.24 -0.22
N VAL A 103 8.69 -7.58 -1.17
CA VAL A 103 10.05 -8.04 -0.89
C VAL A 103 11.04 -6.93 -1.19
N SER A 104 11.96 -6.68 -0.26
CA SER A 104 13.04 -5.74 -0.51
C SER A 104 14.05 -6.30 -1.50
N THR A 105 14.48 -5.45 -2.44
CA THR A 105 15.55 -5.81 -3.37
C THR A 105 16.94 -5.43 -2.85
N THR A 106 17.01 -4.62 -1.80
CA THR A 106 18.25 -4.06 -1.25
C THR A 106 18.60 -4.62 0.13
N THR A 107 17.61 -5.03 0.91
CA THR A 107 17.74 -5.58 2.25
C THR A 107 17.16 -7.00 2.30
N ASP A 108 17.63 -7.82 3.24
CA ASP A 108 17.15 -9.20 3.41
C ASP A 108 15.89 -9.24 4.26
N GLU A 109 14.80 -8.68 3.72
CA GLU A 109 13.52 -8.56 4.41
C GLU A 109 12.33 -8.53 3.43
N HIS A 110 11.16 -8.75 3.99
CA HIS A 110 9.89 -8.59 3.30
C HIS A 110 8.79 -8.08 4.24
N PHE A 111 7.71 -7.60 3.64
CA PHE A 111 6.55 -7.05 4.32
C PHE A 111 5.29 -7.80 3.90
N ALA A 112 4.52 -8.20 4.90
CA ALA A 112 3.28 -8.94 4.73
C ALA A 112 2.19 -8.36 5.62
N ILE A 113 0.95 -8.77 5.38
CA ILE A 113 -0.17 -8.44 6.26
C ILE A 113 -0.45 -9.66 7.12
N ASP A 114 -0.47 -9.48 8.43
CA ASP A 114 -0.76 -10.56 9.37
C ASP A 114 -2.28 -10.83 9.52
N ALA A 115 -2.62 -11.83 10.32
CA ALA A 115 -4.02 -12.20 10.56
C ALA A 115 -4.84 -11.11 11.28
N ARG A 116 -4.19 -10.13 11.93
CA ARG A 116 -4.87 -9.01 12.61
C ARG A 116 -5.11 -7.83 11.68
N GLY A 117 -4.65 -7.89 10.44
CA GLY A 117 -4.65 -6.74 9.56
C GLY A 117 -3.67 -5.69 10.07
N SER A 118 -2.40 -6.07 10.26
CA SER A 118 -1.31 -5.12 10.47
C SER A 118 -0.15 -5.46 9.54
N LEU A 119 0.62 -4.44 9.13
CA LEU A 119 1.79 -4.67 8.31
C LEU A 119 2.90 -5.20 9.22
N ILE A 120 3.52 -6.31 8.82
CA ILE A 120 4.63 -6.90 9.55
C ILE A 120 5.90 -6.84 8.70
N ARG A 121 7.02 -6.55 9.35
CA ARG A 121 8.36 -6.61 8.79
C ARG A 121 8.98 -7.95 9.18
N VAL A 122 9.39 -8.73 8.19
CA VAL A 122 9.90 -10.10 8.39
C VAL A 122 11.30 -10.19 7.81
N SER A 123 12.23 -10.71 8.61
CA SER A 123 13.60 -10.98 8.16
C SER A 123 13.65 -12.15 7.19
N GLY A 124 14.57 -12.06 6.23
CA GLY A 124 14.78 -13.06 5.20
C GLY A 124 14.01 -12.76 3.93
N ARG A 125 14.65 -13.07 2.80
CA ARG A 125 14.08 -12.87 1.47
C ARG A 125 13.74 -14.19 0.79
N PRO A 126 12.51 -14.33 0.25
CA PRO A 126 12.16 -15.48 -0.56
C PRO A 126 13.06 -15.64 -1.79
N LYS A 127 13.33 -16.88 -2.18
CA LYS A 127 14.12 -17.20 -3.38
C LYS A 127 13.30 -16.94 -4.67
N ALA A 128 13.98 -16.88 -5.82
CA ALA A 128 13.36 -16.78 -7.15
C ALA A 128 12.47 -15.54 -7.38
N ILE A 129 12.88 -14.39 -6.81
CA ILE A 129 12.13 -13.11 -6.83
C ILE A 129 11.67 -12.72 -8.24
N ARG A 130 12.50 -12.89 -9.28
CA ARG A 130 12.14 -12.47 -10.65
C ARG A 130 10.88 -13.18 -11.16
N LYS A 131 10.79 -14.49 -10.99
CA LYS A 131 9.62 -15.29 -11.43
C LYS A 131 8.39 -14.95 -10.59
N ALA A 132 8.56 -14.89 -9.27
CA ALA A 132 7.48 -14.58 -8.34
C ALA A 132 6.94 -13.15 -8.50
N ARG A 133 7.80 -12.18 -8.86
CA ARG A 133 7.40 -10.81 -9.20
C ARG A 133 6.55 -10.78 -10.45
N ALA A 134 6.97 -11.48 -11.51
CA ALA A 134 6.18 -11.56 -12.74
C ALA A 134 4.79 -12.16 -12.48
N LEU A 135 4.72 -13.22 -11.65
CA LEU A 135 3.45 -13.81 -11.24
C LEU A 135 2.59 -12.83 -10.44
N ALA A 136 3.15 -12.19 -9.40
CA ALA A 136 2.42 -11.22 -8.59
C ALA A 136 1.88 -10.05 -9.42
N MET A 137 2.70 -9.49 -10.31
CA MET A 137 2.30 -8.40 -11.20
C MET A 137 1.20 -8.83 -12.18
N SER A 138 1.28 -10.06 -12.73
CA SER A 138 0.23 -10.62 -13.58
C SER A 138 -1.11 -10.70 -12.83
N ARG A 139 -1.09 -11.22 -11.60
CA ARG A 139 -2.27 -11.32 -10.74
C ARG A 139 -2.86 -9.96 -10.39
N ILE A 140 -2.01 -8.97 -10.05
CA ILE A 140 -2.46 -7.60 -9.79
C ILE A 140 -3.19 -7.04 -11.03
N LYS A 141 -2.58 -7.15 -12.22
CA LYS A 141 -3.19 -6.66 -13.46
C LYS A 141 -4.51 -7.35 -13.79
N ALA A 142 -4.64 -8.66 -13.54
CA ALA A 142 -5.88 -9.38 -13.74
C ALA A 142 -7.00 -8.83 -12.84
N VAL A 143 -6.71 -8.51 -11.58
CA VAL A 143 -7.67 -7.87 -10.66
C VAL A 143 -7.97 -6.43 -11.05
N VAL A 144 -6.99 -5.67 -11.55
CA VAL A 144 -7.22 -4.30 -12.06
C VAL A 144 -8.20 -4.31 -13.22
N ALA A 145 -8.09 -5.28 -14.14
CA ALA A 145 -8.95 -5.39 -15.31
C ALA A 145 -10.43 -5.64 -15.00
N THR A 146 -10.75 -6.13 -13.79
CA THR A 146 -12.14 -6.36 -13.36
C THR A 146 -12.76 -5.19 -12.60
N ARG A 147 -12.05 -4.07 -12.42
CA ARG A 147 -12.51 -2.93 -11.61
C ARG A 147 -13.18 -1.84 -12.44
N SER A 148 -14.11 -1.13 -11.79
CA SER A 148 -14.79 0.02 -12.39
C SER A 148 -13.80 1.13 -12.78
N SER A 149 -14.18 1.92 -13.77
CA SER A 149 -13.51 3.16 -14.16
C SER A 149 -13.83 4.35 -13.25
N ASP A 150 -14.61 4.16 -12.18
CA ASP A 150 -15.02 5.23 -11.28
C ASP A 150 -14.01 5.46 -10.14
N LEU A 151 -13.87 6.72 -9.75
CA LEU A 151 -13.10 7.09 -8.58
C LEU A 151 -13.91 6.80 -7.32
N LEU A 152 -13.26 6.26 -6.28
CA LEU A 152 -13.94 6.10 -5.00
C LEU A 152 -14.25 7.47 -4.38
N PRO A 153 -15.40 7.64 -3.70
CA PRO A 153 -15.79 8.92 -3.09
C PRO A 153 -14.80 9.47 -2.06
N ASP A 154 -14.03 8.59 -1.42
CA ASP A 154 -13.04 8.91 -0.40
C ASP A 154 -11.60 8.96 -0.93
N ASN A 155 -11.42 8.93 -2.25
CA ASN A 155 -10.12 9.14 -2.88
C ASN A 155 -9.65 10.59 -2.64
N GLN A 156 -8.54 10.74 -1.91
CA GLN A 156 -7.96 12.04 -1.60
C GLN A 156 -6.71 12.29 -2.46
N SER A 157 -6.73 13.38 -3.22
CA SER A 157 -5.53 13.94 -3.84
C SER A 157 -4.92 14.97 -2.89
N VAL A 158 -3.68 14.74 -2.46
CA VAL A 158 -2.98 15.60 -1.50
C VAL A 158 -1.74 16.18 -2.17
N ALA A 159 -1.66 17.50 -2.26
CA ALA A 159 -0.45 18.19 -2.68
C ALA A 159 0.64 18.07 -1.60
N PRO A 160 1.94 18.11 -1.95
CA PRO A 160 3.02 18.08 -0.95
C PRO A 160 2.81 19.12 0.16
N GLY A 161 2.89 18.70 1.42
CA GLY A 161 2.64 19.57 2.59
C GLY A 161 1.16 19.93 2.82
N GLY A 162 0.25 19.46 1.95
CA GLY A 162 -1.18 19.65 2.07
C GLY A 162 -1.78 18.88 3.24
N ALA A 163 -2.94 19.34 3.72
CA ALA A 163 -3.67 18.64 4.76
C ALA A 163 -4.12 17.27 4.27
N VAL A 164 -3.87 16.24 5.09
CA VAL A 164 -4.43 14.90 4.91
C VAL A 164 -5.55 14.78 5.92
N THR A 165 -6.77 14.55 5.45
CA THR A 165 -7.91 14.43 6.36
C THR A 165 -8.13 12.96 6.65
N ARG A 166 -8.03 12.55 7.93
CA ARG A 166 -8.52 11.24 8.33
C ARG A 166 -10.04 11.25 8.14
N PRO A 167 -10.64 10.34 7.35
CA PRO A 167 -12.09 10.25 7.26
C PRO A 167 -12.66 10.09 8.67
N GLN A 168 -13.55 11.00 9.09
CA GLN A 168 -14.08 10.99 10.46
C GLN A 168 -14.70 9.61 10.77
N PRO A 169 -14.32 8.95 11.88
CA PRO A 169 -15.09 7.82 12.36
C PRO A 169 -16.49 8.32 12.76
N SER A 170 -17.52 7.55 12.40
CA SER A 170 -18.90 7.83 12.80
C SER A 170 -19.04 7.62 14.32
N ASN A 171 -18.88 8.69 15.09
CA ASN A 171 -19.12 8.84 16.53
C ASN A 171 -18.35 7.89 17.49
N GLU A 172 -17.95 8.45 18.63
CA GLU A 172 -17.38 7.69 19.75
C GLU A 172 -18.39 6.69 20.32
N THR A 173 -17.95 5.45 20.52
CA THR A 173 -18.75 4.45 21.24
C THR A 173 -18.48 4.58 22.74
N ILE A 174 -19.42 5.17 23.48
CA ILE A 174 -19.39 5.13 24.95
C ILE A 174 -20.00 3.80 25.37
N VAL A 175 -19.16 2.88 25.85
CA VAL A 175 -19.62 1.62 26.43
C VAL A 175 -19.57 1.72 27.94
N ARG A 176 -20.72 1.54 28.60
CA ARG A 176 -20.81 1.34 30.05
C ARG A 176 -21.14 -0.12 30.31
N PHE A 177 -20.24 -0.83 30.99
CA PHE A 177 -20.51 -2.18 31.50
C PHE A 177 -20.98 -2.08 32.96
N ALA A 178 -21.91 -2.94 33.35
CA ALA A 178 -22.34 -3.14 34.73
C ALA A 178 -21.46 -4.17 35.42
#